data_AF-A0A2R7R506-F1
#
_entry.id   AF-A0A2R7R506-F1
#
_cell.length_a   1.000
_cell.length_b   1.000
_cell.length_c   1.000
_cell.angle_alpha   90.00
_cell.angle_beta   90.00
_cell.angle_gamma   90.00
#
_symmetry.space_group_name_H-M   'P 1'
#
loop_
_entity.id
_entity.type
_entity.pdbx_description
1 polymer ?
#
loop_
_entity_poly.entity_id
_entity_poly.type
_entity_poly.pdbx_seq_one_letter_code
_entity_poly.pdbx_strand_id
1 'polypeptide(L)' 'AQVWVVGCDYRQPATPLVLSFNTADGQTGAPVVDAAKPGELVVAGMARAPRAGGLDLYRMKAPAAPGGACR' A
#
# COMPACT_ATOMS: atom_id res chain seq x y z
N ALA A 1 4.05 -9.78 5.66
CA ALA A 1 4.29 -8.42 6.21
C ALA A 1 3.19 -7.51 5.69
N GLN A 2 2.81 -6.48 6.45
CA GLN A 2 1.74 -5.55 6.04
C GLN A 2 2.28 -4.13 5.83
N VAL A 3 1.67 -3.43 4.88
CA VAL A 3 1.89 -2.00 4.65
C VAL A 3 0.83 -1.22 5.41
N TRP A 4 1.30 -0.26 6.20
CA TRP A 4 0.47 0.59 7.03
C TRP A 4 0.48 2.01 6.48
N VAL A 5 -0.69 2.64 6.48
CA VAL A 5 -0.86 4.06 6.20
C VAL A 5 -0.83 4.79 7.53
N VAL A 6 0.11 5.71 7.66
CA VAL A 6 0.27 6.58 8.83
C VAL A 6 0.12 8.02 8.35
N GLY A 7 -0.79 8.75 8.99
CA GLY A 7 -0.97 10.18 8.73
C GLY A 7 -0.07 11.04 9.62
N CYS A 8 -0.06 12.35 9.34
CA CYS A 8 0.74 13.31 10.12
C CYS A 8 0.06 13.75 11.42
N ASP A 9 -1.26 13.52 11.57
CA ASP A 9 -1.89 13.54 12.88
C ASP A 9 -1.60 12.20 13.58
N TYR A 10 -0.45 12.13 14.27
CA TYR A 10 0.02 10.94 14.97
C TYR A 10 -0.90 10.46 16.12
N ARG A 11 -1.99 11.18 16.40
CA ARG A 11 -3.05 10.71 17.31
C ARG A 11 -3.97 9.69 16.65
N GLN A 12 -4.04 9.68 15.32
CA GLN A 12 -4.83 8.70 14.59
C GLN A 12 -4.08 7.37 14.51
N PRO A 13 -4.78 6.24 14.67
CA PRO A 13 -4.15 4.93 14.53
C PRO A 13 -3.70 4.72 13.08
N ALA A 14 -2.58 4.02 12.92
CA ALA A 14 -2.18 3.49 11.62
C ALA A 14 -3.26 2.53 11.13
N THR A 15 -3.59 2.61 9.84
CA THR A 15 -4.56 1.71 9.20
C THR A 15 -3.88 0.89 8.12
N PRO A 16 -4.25 -0.39 7.90
CA PRO A 16 -3.65 -1.17 6.84
C PRO A 16 -4.03 -0.58 5.47
N LEU A 17 -3.07 -0.55 4.54
CA LEU A 17 -3.34 -0.18 3.15
C LEU A 17 -4.39 -1.14 2.57
N VAL A 18 -5.46 -0.61 1.99
CA VAL A 18 -6.65 -1.39 1.59
C VAL A 18 -6.39 -2.12 0.27
N LEU A 19 -5.64 -3.22 0.35
CA LEU A 19 -5.35 -4.16 -0.74
C LEU A 19 -5.72 -5.58 -0.29
N SER A 20 -6.28 -6.39 -1.18
CA SER A 20 -6.80 -7.73 -0.85
C SER A 20 -5.74 -8.70 -0.32
N PHE A 21 -4.47 -8.47 -0.65
CA PHE A 21 -3.32 -9.25 -0.21
C PHE A 21 -2.58 -8.65 0.99
N ASN A 22 -2.95 -7.44 1.44
CA ASN A 22 -2.33 -6.77 2.60
C ASN A 22 -2.96 -7.20 3.92
N THR A 23 -3.04 -8.51 4.12
CA THR A 23 -3.53 -9.15 5.35
C THR A 23 -2.35 -9.65 6.19
N ALA A 24 -2.61 -10.06 7.43
CA ALA A 24 -1.57 -10.63 8.30
C ALA A 24 -0.90 -11.87 7.67
N ASP A 25 -1.68 -12.70 6.99
CA ASP A 25 -1.23 -13.93 6.34
C ASP A 25 -0.81 -13.75 4.86
N GLY A 26 -1.00 -12.54 4.33
CA GLY A 26 -0.76 -12.23 2.92
C GLY A 26 0.69 -11.87 2.61
N GLN A 27 1.06 -12.01 1.34
CA GLN A 27 2.33 -11.53 0.82
C GLN A 27 2.16 -10.13 0.23
N THR A 28 2.76 -9.15 0.90
CA THR A 28 2.83 -7.75 0.47
C THR A 28 4.27 -7.30 0.52
N GLY A 29 4.78 -6.79 -0.60
CA GLY A 29 6.08 -6.14 -0.70
C GLY A 29 6.06 -4.71 -0.18
N ALA A 30 7.23 -4.13 0.04
CA ALA A 30 7.35 -2.73 0.41
C ALA A 30 6.78 -1.83 -0.72
N PRO A 31 6.04 -0.76 -0.37
CA PRO A 31 5.56 0.19 -1.36
C PRO A 31 6.72 1.08 -1.84
N VAL A 32 6.75 1.37 -3.13
CA VAL A 32 7.73 2.29 -3.73
C VAL A 32 6.99 3.38 -4.49
N VAL A 33 7.44 4.63 -4.36
CA VAL A 33 6.93 5.75 -5.17
C VAL A 33 7.32 5.52 -6.62
N ASP A 34 6.36 5.66 -7.54
CA ASP A 34 6.63 5.58 -8.95
C ASP A 34 7.40 6.82 -9.41
N ALA A 35 8.67 6.64 -9.82
CA ALA A 35 9.51 7.74 -10.27
C ALA A 35 8.98 8.43 -11.54
N ALA A 36 8.27 7.70 -12.41
CA ALA A 36 7.65 8.27 -13.60
C ALA A 36 6.36 9.04 -13.28
N LYS A 37 5.73 8.73 -12.13
CA LYS A 37 4.52 9.40 -11.66
C LYS A 37 4.50 9.53 -10.13
N PRO A 38 5.14 10.56 -9.56
CA PRO A 38 5.36 10.68 -8.11
C PRO A 38 4.10 10.72 -7.22
N GLY A 39 2.91 10.87 -7.80
CA GLY A 39 1.63 10.76 -7.09
C GLY A 39 1.10 9.33 -6.96
N GLU A 40 1.86 8.33 -7.40
CA GLU A 40 1.49 6.91 -7.39
C GLU A 40 2.50 6.05 -6.63
N LEU A 41 2.01 4.92 -6.13
CA LEU A 41 2.78 3.86 -5.52
C LEU A 41 2.70 2.60 -6.37
N VAL A 42 3.80 1.87 -6.43
CA VAL A 42 3.87 0.49 -6.89
C VAL A 42 4.07 -0.42 -5.69
N VAL A 43 3.26 -1.47 -5.60
CA VAL A 43 3.29 -2.46 -4.52
C VAL A 43 3.28 -3.85 -5.14
N ALA A 44 4.27 -4.67 -4.83
CA ALA A 44 4.26 -6.08 -5.21
C ALA A 44 3.38 -6.88 -4.23
N GLY A 45 2.62 -7.86 -4.72
CA GLY A 45 1.83 -8.71 -3.84
C GLY A 45 1.17 -9.87 -4.55
N MET A 46 0.54 -10.74 -3.77
CA MET A 46 -0.17 -11.91 -4.27
C MET A 46 -1.66 -11.79 -3.94
N ALA A 47 -2.42 -11.12 -4.82
CA ALA A 47 -3.87 -11.09 -4.67
C ALA A 47 -4.46 -12.49 -4.78
N ARG A 48 -5.60 -12.69 -4.13
CA ARG A 48 -6.36 -13.92 -4.28
C ARG A 48 -6.87 -14.05 -5.72
N ALA A 49 -6.24 -14.91 -6.51
CA ALA A 49 -6.65 -15.22 -7.88
C ALA A 49 -7.00 -16.71 -8.01
N PRO A 50 -8.14 -17.07 -8.60
CA PRO A 50 -8.63 -18.45 -8.62
C PRO A 50 -7.83 -19.40 -9.53
N ARG A 51 -6.95 -18.90 -10.42
CA ARG A 51 -6.22 -19.75 -11.40
C ARG A 51 -4.71 -19.48 -11.49
N ALA A 52 -4.24 -18.31 -11.05
CA ALA A 52 -2.83 -17.93 -11.08
C ALA A 52 -2.57 -16.91 -9.95
N GLY A 53 -2.50 -17.38 -8.71
CA GLY A 53 -2.13 -16.56 -7.54
C GLY A 53 -0.63 -16.29 -7.50
N GLY A 54 -0.12 -15.63 -8.54
CA GLY A 54 1.30 -15.28 -8.67
C GLY A 54 1.63 -13.92 -8.05
N LEU A 55 2.92 -13.63 -7.99
CA LEU A 55 3.42 -12.30 -7.64
C LEU A 55 3.12 -11.33 -8.79
N ASP A 56 2.41 -10.25 -8.48
CA ASP A 56 2.06 -9.20 -9.44
C ASP A 56 2.42 -7.82 -8.88
N LEU A 57 2.51 -6.83 -9.77
CA LEU A 57 2.76 -5.43 -9.44
C LEU A 57 1.46 -4.62 -9.55
N TYR A 58 1.03 -4.08 -8.42
CA TYR A 58 -0.15 -3.22 -8.35
C TYR A 58 0.30 -1.77 -8.33
N ARG A 59 -0.25 -0.96 -9.23
CA ARG A 59 -0.08 0.49 -9.25
C ARG A 59 -1.34 1.17 -8.73
N MET A 60 -1.19 2.10 -7.80
CA MET A 60 -2.29 2.84 -7.22
C MET A 60 -1.91 4.29 -6.93
N LYS A 61 -2.90 5.17 -6.76
CA LYS A 61 -2.66 6.51 -6.25
C LYS A 61 -2.04 6.42 -4.85
N ALA A 62 -1.01 7.23 -4.60
CA ALA A 62 -0.44 7.34 -3.27
C ALA A 62 -1.53 7.80 -2.27
N PRO A 63 -1.68 7.13 -1.11
CA PRO A 63 -2.66 7.53 -0.10
C PRO A 63 -2.42 8.98 0.33
N ALA A 64 -3.48 9.79 0.31
CA ALA A 64 -3.45 11.11 0.90
C ALA A 64 -3.80 10.98 2.38
N ALA A 65 -2.87 11.33 3.27
CA ALA A 65 -3.20 11.47 4.69
C ALA A 65 -4.02 12.76 4.90
N PRO A 66 -5.11 12.72 5.69
CA PRO A 66 -5.75 13.94 6.17
C PRO A 66 -4.72 14.77 6.97
N GLY A 67 -4.66 16.09 6.72
CA GLY A 67 -3.75 17.01 7.43
C GLY A 67 -2.55 17.52 6.62
N GLY A 68 -2.36 17.07 5.37
CA GLY A 68 -1.28 17.55 4.49
C GLY A 68 0.05 16.80 4.67
N ALA A 69 1.12 17.30 4.06
CA ALA A 69 2.46 16.72 4.19
C ALA A 69 2.97 16.88 5.63
N CYS A 70 3.65 15.85 6.15
CA CYS A 70 4.29 15.91 7.46
C CYS A 70 5.41 16.95 7.34
N ARG A 71 5.26 18.06 8.05
CA ARG A 71 6.24 19.14 8.13
C ARG A 71 6.91 19.11 9.50
#